data_AF-A0A7J7I202-F1
#
_entry.id   AF-A0A7J7I202-F1
#
_cell.length_a   1.000
_cell.length_b   1.000
_cell.length_c   1.000
_cell.angle_alpha   90.00
_cell.angle_beta   90.00
_cell.angle_gamma   90.00
#
_symmetry.space_group_name_H-M   'P 1'
#
loop_
_entity.id
_entity.type
_entity.pdbx_description
1 polymer ?
#
loop_
_entity_poly.entity_id
_entity_poly.type
_entity_poly.pdbx_seq_one_letter_code
_entity_poly.pdbx_strand_id
1 'polypeptide(L)'
;MGGGGSAMASAPTWITQCPLLLLDTRMPYGSLSVGCEEHLDPAGTGSFYNEGEADIVVQHVSSLIYAGVSPTAIAVQSPYVAQVQLLRDRFDELPEAAGVEVATIDSFQGREADAVIISMDTRII
;
A
#
# COMPACT_ATOMS: atom_id res chain seq x y z
N MET A 1 -23.02 30.06 20.38
CA MET A 1 -23.55 29.53 19.11
C MET A 1 -22.42 29.60 18.09
N GLY A 2 -21.95 28.44 17.63
CA GLY A 2 -20.87 28.29 16.65
C GLY A 2 -20.69 26.79 16.45
N GLY A 3 -21.21 26.29 15.33
CA GLY A 3 -21.58 24.89 15.14
C GLY A 3 -20.40 23.94 15.18
N GLY A 4 -20.60 22.82 15.87
CA GLY A 4 -19.77 21.64 15.68
C GLY A 4 -19.95 21.15 14.25
N GLY A 5 -18.88 21.22 13.47
CA GLY A 5 -18.76 20.48 12.22
C GLY A 5 -18.74 19.00 12.58
N SER A 6 -19.91 18.37 12.56
CA SER A 6 -20.00 16.92 12.55
C SER A 6 -19.37 16.48 11.23
N ALA A 7 -18.17 15.90 11.29
CA ALA A 7 -17.58 15.20 10.18
C ALA A 7 -18.61 14.16 9.72
N MET A 8 -19.21 14.38 8.56
CA MET A 8 -20.08 13.38 7.95
C MET A 8 -19.23 12.15 7.70
N ALA A 9 -19.48 11.08 8.46
CA ALA A 9 -18.92 9.77 8.15
C ALA A 9 -19.23 9.46 6.68
N SER A 10 -18.20 9.17 5.89
CA SER A 10 -18.39 8.84 4.48
C SER A 10 -19.30 7.62 4.37
N ALA A 11 -20.20 7.63 3.38
CA ALA A 11 -21.07 6.49 3.13
C ALA A 11 -20.21 5.25 2.82
N PRO A 12 -20.58 4.06 3.31
CA PRO A 12 -19.81 2.85 3.05
C PRO A 12 -19.67 2.61 1.54
N THR A 13 -18.44 2.36 1.11
CA THR A 13 -18.08 2.04 -0.27
C THR A 13 -17.67 0.58 -0.37
N TRP A 14 -17.70 -0.01 -1.56
CA TRP A 14 -17.34 -1.42 -1.76
C TRP A 14 -15.93 -1.75 -1.23
N ILE A 15 -14.97 -0.83 -1.37
CA ILE A 15 -13.58 -1.02 -0.93
C ILE A 15 -13.47 -1.06 0.61
N THR A 16 -14.29 -0.27 1.31
CA THR A 16 -14.39 -0.29 2.79
C THR A 16 -15.23 -1.44 3.34
N GLN A 17 -15.94 -2.19 2.47
CA GLN A 17 -16.76 -3.35 2.85
C GLN A 17 -16.13 -4.69 2.42
N CYS A 18 -14.95 -4.66 1.80
CA CYS A 18 -14.20 -5.83 1.40
C CYS A 18 -13.14 -6.15 2.47
N PRO A 19 -13.37 -7.13 3.37
CA PRO A 19 -12.45 -7.39 4.47
C PRO A 19 -11.11 -8.00 4.00
N LEU A 20 -11.07 -8.54 2.78
CA LEU A 20 -9.88 -9.10 2.17
C LEU A 20 -9.96 -8.95 0.65
N LEU A 21 -9.02 -8.22 0.08
CA LEU A 21 -8.80 -8.13 -1.36
C LEU A 21 -7.43 -8.73 -1.69
N LEU A 22 -7.40 -9.68 -2.62
CA LEU A 22 -6.17 -10.21 -3.20
C LEU A 22 -6.07 -9.74 -4.65
N LEU A 23 -5.02 -8.98 -4.95
CA LEU A 23 -4.65 -8.60 -6.32
C LEU A 23 -3.46 -9.45 -6.74
N ASP A 24 -3.71 -10.42 -7.62
CA ASP A 24 -2.65 -11.27 -8.19
C ASP A 24 -2.07 -10.59 -9.43
N THR A 25 -0.80 -10.17 -9.35
CA THR A 25 -0.07 -9.57 -10.46
C THR A 25 0.47 -10.61 -11.44
N ARG A 26 0.32 -11.91 -11.17
CA ARG A 26 0.66 -12.99 -12.11
C ARG A 26 -0.46 -13.23 -13.13
N MET A 27 -0.04 -13.38 -14.38
CA MET A 27 -0.86 -13.82 -15.49
C MET A 27 -0.72 -15.34 -15.71
N PRO A 28 -1.65 -15.98 -16.45
CA PRO A 28 -1.53 -17.39 -16.83
C PRO A 28 -0.16 -17.69 -17.44
N TYR A 29 0.34 -18.91 -17.21
CA TYR A 29 1.65 -19.38 -17.67
C TYR A 29 2.86 -18.67 -17.02
N GLY A 30 2.66 -17.99 -15.89
CA GLY A 30 3.75 -17.41 -15.09
C GLY A 30 4.31 -16.10 -15.63
N SER A 31 3.61 -15.47 -16.59
CA SER A 31 3.92 -14.09 -17.00
C SER A 31 3.50 -13.10 -15.92
N LEU A 32 4.12 -11.92 -15.89
CA LEU A 32 3.75 -10.84 -14.98
C LEU A 32 2.82 -9.86 -15.69
N SER A 33 1.97 -9.19 -14.93
CA SER A 33 1.26 -8.02 -15.42
C SER A 33 2.27 -6.98 -15.92
N VAL A 34 1.93 -6.26 -16.99
CA VAL A 34 2.85 -5.29 -17.61
C VAL A 34 3.33 -4.29 -16.55
N GLY A 35 4.64 -4.13 -16.44
CA GLY A 35 5.28 -3.24 -15.45
C GLY A 35 5.47 -3.84 -14.06
N CYS A 36 4.96 -5.04 -13.79
CA CYS A 36 5.11 -5.72 -12.49
C CYS A 36 6.36 -6.60 -12.43
N GLU A 37 7.46 -6.18 -13.05
CA GLU A 37 8.73 -6.92 -13.05
C GLU A 37 9.51 -6.67 -11.76
N GLU A 38 10.15 -7.73 -11.24
CA GLU A 38 11.01 -7.64 -10.06
C GLU A 38 12.39 -7.11 -10.45
N HIS A 39 12.85 -6.08 -9.75
CA HIS A 39 14.17 -5.49 -9.93
C HIS A 39 15.02 -5.61 -8.66
N LEU A 40 16.31 -5.88 -8.84
CA LEU A 40 17.29 -5.77 -7.76
C LEU A 40 17.57 -4.30 -7.48
N ASP A 41 17.66 -3.95 -6.19
CA ASP A 41 18.04 -2.61 -5.78
C ASP A 41 19.43 -2.22 -6.35
N PRO A 42 19.51 -1.18 -7.21
CA PRO A 42 20.77 -0.74 -7.79
C PRO A 42 21.77 -0.21 -6.74
N ALA A 43 21.30 0.16 -5.53
CA ALA A 43 22.17 0.56 -4.42
C ALA A 43 22.91 -0.63 -3.77
N GLY A 44 22.64 -1.87 -4.20
CA GLY A 44 23.36 -3.05 -3.75
C GLY A 44 22.96 -3.55 -2.36
N THR A 45 21.75 -3.22 -1.89
CA THR A 45 21.23 -3.73 -0.60
C THR A 45 20.92 -5.22 -0.63
N GLY A 46 20.88 -5.84 -1.82
CA GLY A 46 20.45 -7.23 -2.01
C GLY A 46 18.94 -7.42 -1.84
N SER A 47 18.18 -6.33 -1.76
CA SER A 47 16.73 -6.33 -1.71
C SER A 47 16.13 -6.14 -3.10
N PHE A 48 14.82 -6.36 -3.21
CA PHE A 48 14.06 -6.29 -4.45
C PHE A 48 12.95 -5.25 -4.35
N TYR A 49 12.53 -4.74 -5.49
CA TYR A 49 11.38 -3.87 -5.63
C TYR A 49 10.63 -4.17 -6.93
N ASN A 50 9.38 -3.75 -6.98
CA ASN A 50 8.50 -3.92 -8.12
C ASN A 50 7.69 -2.63 -8.33
N GLU A 51 8.00 -1.90 -9.40
CA GLU A 51 7.36 -0.61 -9.69
C GLU A 51 5.87 -0.75 -9.96
N GLY A 52 5.45 -1.76 -10.73
CA GLY A 52 4.04 -1.99 -11.03
C GLY A 52 3.22 -2.35 -9.79
N GLU A 53 3.76 -3.17 -8.89
CA GLU A 53 3.12 -3.43 -7.59
C GLU A 53 3.03 -2.16 -6.74
N ALA A 54 4.10 -1.35 -6.70
CA ALA A 54 4.10 -0.09 -5.96
C ALA A 54 3.02 0.87 -6.47
N ASP A 55 2.88 1.00 -7.79
CA ASP A 55 1.86 1.85 -8.41
C ASP A 55 0.42 1.35 -8.09
N ILE A 56 0.20 0.04 -8.11
CA ILE A 56 -1.08 -0.57 -7.70
C ILE A 56 -1.40 -0.25 -6.23
N VAL A 57 -0.42 -0.39 -5.34
CA VAL A 57 -0.57 -0.09 -3.92
C VAL A 57 -0.93 1.37 -3.71
N VAL A 58 -0.20 2.29 -4.35
CA VAL A 58 -0.45 3.73 -4.27
C VAL A 58 -1.87 4.05 -4.74
N GLN A 59 -2.28 3.52 -5.90
CA GLN A 59 -3.64 3.73 -6.42
C GLN A 59 -4.72 3.19 -5.47
N HIS A 60 -4.47 2.04 -4.84
CA HIS A 60 -5.41 1.44 -3.89
C HIS A 60 -5.52 2.28 -2.61
N VAL A 61 -4.39 2.74 -2.05
CA VAL A 61 -4.37 3.63 -0.88
C VAL A 61 -5.07 4.95 -1.17
N SER A 62 -4.81 5.58 -2.32
CA SER A 62 -5.55 6.77 -2.75
C SER A 62 -7.06 6.49 -2.79
N SER A 63 -7.48 5.34 -3.31
CA SER A 63 -8.91 4.96 -3.37
C SER A 63 -9.54 4.82 -1.98
N LEU A 64 -8.81 4.27 -1.00
CA LEU A 64 -9.25 4.22 0.40
C LEU A 64 -9.40 5.62 1.01
N ILE A 65 -8.43 6.51 0.75
CA ILE A 65 -8.47 7.90 1.23
C ILE A 65 -9.67 8.64 0.60
N TYR A 66 -9.90 8.50 -0.71
CA TYR A 66 -11.07 9.07 -1.39
C TYR A 66 -12.40 8.50 -0.88
N ALA A 67 -12.40 7.25 -0.40
CA ALA A 67 -13.55 6.65 0.28
C ALA A 67 -13.75 7.15 1.72
N GLY A 68 -12.86 8.00 2.25
CA GLY A 68 -12.95 8.64 3.56
C GLY A 68 -12.17 7.93 4.68
N VAL A 69 -11.31 6.96 4.35
CA VAL A 69 -10.40 6.35 5.33
C VAL A 69 -9.28 7.35 5.67
N SER A 70 -9.02 7.55 6.95
CA SER A 70 -7.91 8.42 7.40
C SER A 70 -6.57 7.82 6.96
N PRO A 71 -5.64 8.60 6.37
CA PRO A 71 -4.29 8.12 6.03
C PRO A 71 -3.58 7.46 7.21
N THR A 72 -3.76 8.01 8.42
CA THR A 72 -3.17 7.49 9.67
C THR A 72 -3.73 6.14 10.12
N ALA A 73 -4.82 5.67 9.50
CA ALA A 73 -5.44 4.38 9.76
C ALA A 73 -5.01 3.32 8.72
N ILE A 74 -4.16 3.70 7.77
CA ILE A 74 -3.67 2.84 6.69
C ILE A 74 -2.20 2.50 6.96
N ALA A 75 -1.89 1.21 6.95
CA ALA A 75 -0.54 0.69 7.00
C ALA A 75 -0.22 -0.10 5.73
N VAL A 76 0.92 0.20 5.11
CA VAL A 76 1.47 -0.51 3.96
C VAL A 76 2.73 -1.25 4.40
N GLN A 77 2.78 -2.54 4.09
CA GLN A 77 3.90 -3.40 4.49
C GLN A 77 4.49 -4.15 3.30
N SER A 78 5.79 -4.38 3.35
CA SER A 78 6.48 -5.31 2.45
C SER A 78 7.60 -6.04 3.21
N PRO A 79 7.91 -7.32 2.90
CA PRO A 79 9.09 -7.98 3.44
C PRO A 79 10.40 -7.42 2.87
N TYR A 80 10.35 -6.64 1.79
CA TYR A 80 11.53 -6.13 1.09
C TYR A 80 11.79 -4.65 1.40
N VAL A 81 12.99 -4.35 1.90
CA VAL A 81 13.39 -2.99 2.28
C VAL A 81 13.42 -2.05 1.08
N ALA A 82 13.83 -2.52 -0.11
CA ALA A 82 13.83 -1.70 -1.31
C ALA A 82 12.41 -1.35 -1.77
N GLN A 83 11.46 -2.29 -1.67
CA GLN A 83 10.04 -2.01 -1.92
C GLN A 83 9.45 -1.02 -0.91
N VAL A 84 9.81 -1.14 0.38
CA VAL A 84 9.42 -0.16 1.42
C VAL A 84 9.95 1.24 1.08
N GLN A 85 11.19 1.35 0.62
CA GLN A 85 11.76 2.64 0.23
C GLN A 85 11.04 3.24 -0.98
N LEU A 86 10.81 2.43 -2.02
CA LEU A 86 10.08 2.85 -3.21
C LEU A 86 8.66 3.36 -2.86
N LEU A 87 7.94 2.64 -2.00
CA LEU A 87 6.61 3.03 -1.56
C LEU A 87 6.63 4.35 -0.78
N ARG A 88 7.63 4.56 0.09
CA ARG A 88 7.80 5.83 0.80
C ARG A 88 8.02 6.98 -0.17
N ASP A 89 8.93 6.81 -1.12
CA ASP A 89 9.22 7.83 -2.14
C ASP A 89 7.95 8.19 -2.94
N ARG A 90 7.13 7.19 -3.30
CA ARG A 90 5.84 7.42 -3.99
C ARG A 90 4.80 8.13 -3.11
N PHE A 91 4.70 7.81 -1.83
CA PHE A 91 3.76 8.48 -0.93
C PHE A 91 4.20 9.90 -0.55
N ASP A 92 5.50 10.18 -0.49
CA ASP A 92 6.03 11.52 -0.26
C ASP A 92 5.64 12.50 -1.39
N GLU A 93 5.37 12.00 -2.60
CA GLU A 93 4.85 12.77 -3.73
C GLU A 93 3.34 13.06 -3.63
N LEU A 94 2.63 12.47 -2.66
CA LEU A 94 1.17 12.54 -2.51
C LEU A 94 0.77 13.18 -1.16
N PRO A 95 0.52 14.49 -1.11
CA PRO A 95 0.17 15.19 0.13
C PRO A 95 -1.06 14.62 0.85
N GLU A 96 -2.03 14.06 0.12
CA GLU A 96 -3.22 13.42 0.68
C GLU A 96 -2.91 12.11 1.44
N ALA A 97 -1.78 11.47 1.13
CA ALA A 97 -1.31 10.26 1.80
C ALA A 97 -0.43 10.55 3.02
N ALA A 98 -0.28 11.82 3.41
CA ALA A 98 0.48 12.22 4.58
C ALA A 98 -0.07 11.52 5.84
N GLY A 99 0.75 10.62 6.41
CA GLY A 99 0.40 9.83 7.59
C GLY A 99 0.17 8.35 7.34
N VAL A 100 0.17 7.88 6.09
CA VAL A 100 0.22 6.43 5.78
C VAL A 100 1.50 5.85 6.36
N GLU A 101 1.39 4.80 7.17
CA GLU A 101 2.56 4.11 7.71
C GLU A 101 3.11 3.14 6.66
N VAL A 102 4.40 3.23 6.33
CA VAL A 102 5.08 2.29 5.43
C VAL A 102 6.24 1.63 6.16
N ALA A 103 6.19 0.32 6.32
CA ALA A 103 7.11 -0.42 7.17
C ALA A 103 7.41 -1.82 6.65
N THR A 104 8.51 -2.44 7.11
CA THR A 104 8.71 -3.87 6.87
C THR A 104 7.84 -4.69 7.81
N ILE A 105 7.48 -5.92 7.42
CA ILE A 105 6.67 -6.83 8.25
C ILE A 105 7.30 -7.02 9.64
N ASP A 106 8.61 -7.22 9.72
CA ASP A 106 9.32 -7.42 10.99
C ASP A 106 9.24 -6.21 11.92
N SER A 107 9.10 -5.01 11.37
CA SER A 107 9.07 -3.76 12.12
C SER A 107 7.68 -3.35 12.62
N PHE A 108 6.64 -4.10 12.28
CA PHE A 108 5.24 -3.81 12.62
C PHE A 108 4.67 -4.73 13.72
N GLN A 109 5.49 -5.58 14.36
CA GLN A 109 5.01 -6.43 15.45
C GLN A 109 4.44 -5.61 16.62
N GLY A 110 3.14 -5.80 16.90
CA GLY A 110 2.43 -5.15 18.02
C GLY A 110 1.75 -3.82 17.69
N ARG A 111 1.62 -3.43 16.42
CA ARG A 111 0.82 -2.28 15.97
C ARG A 111 -0.48 -2.74 15.29
N GLU A 112 -1.52 -1.93 15.42
CA GLU A 112 -2.85 -2.14 14.79
C GLU A 112 -3.13 -1.00 13.80
N ALA A 113 -3.74 -1.32 12.67
CA ALA A 113 -4.24 -0.37 11.68
C ALA A 113 -5.57 -0.87 11.12
N ASP A 114 -6.46 0.05 10.72
CA ASP A 114 -7.80 -0.31 10.23
C ASP A 114 -7.77 -0.89 8.81
N ALA A 115 -6.79 -0.48 8.00
CA ALA A 115 -6.51 -1.04 6.68
C ALA A 115 -5.03 -1.41 6.56
N VAL A 116 -4.75 -2.68 6.23
CA VAL A 116 -3.39 -3.19 6.01
C VAL A 116 -3.25 -3.63 4.57
N ILE A 117 -2.30 -3.04 3.85
CA ILE A 117 -1.92 -3.43 2.49
C ILE A 117 -0.57 -4.13 2.57
N ILE A 118 -0.43 -5.30 1.96
CA ILE A 118 0.83 -6.05 1.91
C ILE A 118 1.25 -6.20 0.45
N SER A 119 2.41 -5.63 0.09
CA SER A 119 3.09 -5.88 -1.20
C SER A 119 4.11 -6.99 -0.97
N MET A 120 3.87 -8.13 -1.60
CA MET A 120 4.60 -9.36 -1.30
C MET A 120 5.83 -9.58 -2.20
N ASP A 121 5.98 -8.81 -3.29
CA ASP A 121 6.93 -9.06 -4.39
C ASP A 121 6.92 -10.53 -4.88
N THR A 122 7.39 -10.78 -6.09
CA THR A 122 6.93 -11.98 -6.82
C THR A 122 7.71 -13.27 -6.51
N ARG A 123 8.38 -13.40 -5.34
CA ARG A 123 9.02 -14.65 -4.92
C ARG A 123 8.11 -15.54 -4.08
N ILE A 124 7.27 -16.30 -4.77
CA ILE A 124 6.86 -17.62 -4.28
C ILE A 124 7.65 -18.62 -5.13
N ILE A 125 8.65 -19.24 -4.49
CA ILE A 125 9.33 -20.44 -4.99
C ILE A 125 8.37 -21.62 -5.00
#